data_AF-A0A2R6NK58-F1
#
_entry.id   AF-A0A2R6NK58-F1
#
_cell.length_a   1.000
_cell.length_b   1.000
_cell.length_c   1.000
_cell.angle_alpha   90.00
_cell.angle_beta   90.00
_cell.angle_gamma   90.00
#
_symmetry.space_group_name_H-M   'P 1'
#
loop_
_entity.id
_entity.type
_entity.pdbx_description
1 polymer ?
#
loop_
_entity_poly.entity_id
_entity_poly.type
_entity_poly.pdbx_seq_one_letter_code
_entity_poly.pdbx_strand_id
1 'polypeptide(L)'
;DILSVRHGPRNLPVYRYSSRDLSYAAKSIINSGYDTLGLSIELSDEGQVKALAFATVEEVYHISFKNLTPGGKRPGKDLSFFNLLSGRRGLLAGFSMARIALHMHRELGYHVSGIDLSTLFSKSTRCPWYPAKFLSMKVDPDVDSFRVNDLWCRNSEDELEALERMCLKAWISAK
;
A
#
# COMPACT_ATOMS: atom_id res chain seq x y z
N ASP A 1 -11.06 -15.41 8.55
CA ASP A 1 -10.89 -14.34 7.56
C ASP A 1 -11.09 -12.98 8.19
N ILE A 2 -10.45 -11.93 7.65
CA ILE A 2 -10.52 -10.57 8.20
C ILE A 2 -11.85 -9.89 7.82
N LEU A 3 -12.35 -10.15 6.61
CA LEU A 3 -13.67 -9.74 6.12
C LEU A 3 -14.58 -10.97 6.00
N SER A 4 -15.89 -10.77 5.92
CA SER A 4 -16.82 -11.86 5.63
C SER A 4 -16.52 -12.52 4.27
N VAL A 5 -16.93 -13.77 4.08
CA VAL A 5 -16.70 -14.55 2.83
C VAL A 5 -17.24 -13.86 1.57
N ARG A 6 -18.16 -12.90 1.71
CA ARG A 6 -18.70 -12.09 0.62
C ARG A 6 -17.79 -10.93 0.21
N HIS A 7 -17.06 -10.36 1.17
CA HIS A 7 -16.22 -9.18 0.95
C HIS A 7 -14.72 -9.47 0.99
N GLY A 8 -14.32 -10.67 1.42
CA GLY A 8 -12.93 -11.12 1.48
C GLY A 8 -12.27 -11.32 0.12
N PRO A 9 -10.92 -11.32 0.08
CA PRO A 9 -10.17 -11.52 -1.15
C PRO A 9 -10.38 -12.95 -1.66
N ARG A 10 -10.88 -13.12 -2.89
CA ARG A 10 -10.97 -14.43 -3.56
C ARG A 10 -9.89 -14.51 -4.61
N ASN A 11 -8.82 -15.26 -4.35
CA ASN A 11 -7.71 -15.51 -5.28
C ASN A 11 -7.17 -14.24 -5.97
N LEU A 12 -6.69 -13.26 -5.18
CA LEU A 12 -6.08 -12.07 -5.76
C LEU A 12 -4.74 -12.41 -6.42
N PRO A 13 -4.59 -12.29 -7.75
CA PRO A 13 -3.30 -12.40 -8.39
C PRO A 13 -2.34 -11.33 -7.85
N VAL A 14 -1.11 -11.76 -7.59
CA VAL A 14 -0.01 -10.89 -7.13
C VAL A 14 1.07 -10.88 -8.20
N TYR A 15 1.21 -9.76 -8.91
CA TYR A 15 2.29 -9.52 -9.86
C TYR A 15 3.51 -9.01 -9.11
N ARG A 16 4.66 -9.68 -9.29
CA ARG A 16 5.88 -9.38 -8.55
C ARG A 16 6.91 -8.71 -9.47
N TYR A 17 7.43 -7.59 -9.00
CA TYR A 17 8.41 -6.75 -9.68
C TYR A 17 9.59 -6.47 -8.75
N SER A 18 10.72 -6.13 -9.34
CA SER A 18 11.87 -5.61 -8.62
C SER A 18 12.00 -4.09 -8.84
N SER A 19 12.89 -3.45 -8.09
CA SER A 19 13.28 -2.05 -8.31
C SER A 19 13.87 -1.77 -9.70
N ARG A 20 14.24 -2.81 -10.48
CA ARG A 20 14.68 -2.67 -11.87
C ARG A 20 13.51 -2.53 -12.84
N ASP A 21 12.32 -2.96 -12.42
CA ASP A 21 11.12 -3.05 -13.26
C ASP A 21 10.15 -1.89 -13.04
N LEU A 22 10.55 -0.83 -12.32
CA LEU A 22 9.66 0.27 -11.91
C LEU A 22 8.86 0.88 -13.05
N SER A 23 9.51 1.12 -14.21
CA SER A 23 8.84 1.66 -15.39
C SER A 23 7.74 0.73 -15.91
N TYR A 24 8.05 -0.58 -15.95
CA TYR A 24 7.14 -1.59 -16.46
C TYR A 24 5.98 -1.80 -15.48
N ALA A 25 6.27 -1.93 -14.19
CA ALA A 25 5.27 -2.03 -13.13
C ALA A 25 4.32 -0.82 -13.16
N ALA A 26 4.86 0.40 -13.22
CA ALA A 26 4.04 1.61 -13.29
C ALA A 26 3.13 1.64 -14.52
N LYS A 27 3.66 1.29 -15.70
CA LYS A 27 2.86 1.23 -16.93
C LYS A 27 1.78 0.15 -16.86
N SER A 28 2.10 -1.02 -16.31
CA SER A 28 1.11 -2.09 -16.11
C SER A 28 -0.03 -1.61 -15.23
N ILE A 29 0.28 -0.96 -14.10
CA ILE A 29 -0.70 -0.40 -13.17
C ILE A 29 -1.53 0.69 -13.87
N ILE A 30 -0.90 1.65 -14.54
CA ILE A 30 -1.61 2.74 -15.22
C ILE A 30 -2.53 2.20 -16.34
N ASN A 31 -2.09 1.16 -17.04
CA ASN A 31 -2.86 0.55 -18.13
C ASN A 31 -3.95 -0.42 -17.66
N SER A 32 -4.00 -0.76 -16.36
CA SER A 32 -5.07 -1.60 -15.79
C SER A 32 -6.45 -0.93 -15.87
N GLY A 33 -6.50 0.40 -16.05
CA GLY A 33 -7.74 1.16 -16.22
C GLY A 33 -8.47 1.50 -14.92
N TYR A 34 -7.90 1.18 -13.74
CA TYR A 34 -8.48 1.56 -12.46
C TYR A 34 -8.08 2.98 -12.06
N ASP A 35 -9.08 3.79 -11.70
CA ASP A 35 -8.87 5.17 -11.27
C ASP A 35 -8.40 5.29 -9.81
N THR A 36 -8.63 4.26 -8.99
CA THR A 36 -8.25 4.24 -7.57
C THR A 36 -7.41 3.01 -7.27
N LEU A 37 -6.31 3.23 -6.54
CA LEU A 37 -5.36 2.19 -6.15
C LEU A 37 -5.10 2.29 -4.65
N GLY A 38 -5.22 1.16 -3.97
CA GLY A 38 -4.76 1.02 -2.61
C GLY A 38 -3.24 0.93 -2.54
N LEU A 39 -2.62 1.58 -1.56
CA LEU A 39 -1.17 1.62 -1.38
C LEU A 39 -0.80 1.11 0.02
N SER A 40 0.20 0.24 0.08
CA SER A 40 0.87 -0.12 1.33
C SER A 40 2.37 -0.29 1.12
N ILE A 41 3.12 -0.19 2.21
CA ILE A 41 4.57 -0.34 2.23
C ILE A 41 4.98 -1.35 3.31
N GLU A 42 6.08 -2.03 3.05
CA GLU A 42 6.81 -2.82 4.04
C GLU A 42 8.06 -2.05 4.47
N LEU A 43 8.28 -1.95 5.78
CA LEU A 43 9.45 -1.28 6.36
C LEU A 43 10.37 -2.30 7.03
N SER A 44 11.68 -2.06 7.01
CA SER A 44 12.62 -2.71 7.92
C SER A 44 12.47 -2.19 9.35
N ASP A 45 13.15 -2.83 10.30
CA ASP A 45 13.16 -2.39 11.70
C ASP A 45 13.85 -1.02 11.86
N GLU A 46 14.76 -0.68 10.96
CA GLU A 46 15.41 0.63 10.84
C GLU A 46 14.56 1.66 10.07
N GLY A 47 13.37 1.27 9.61
CA GLY A 47 12.44 2.13 8.87
C GLY A 47 12.78 2.31 7.38
N GLN A 48 13.60 1.43 6.80
CA GLN A 48 13.88 1.42 5.37
C GLN A 48 12.72 0.83 4.58
N VAL A 49 12.41 1.37 3.39
CA VAL A 49 11.36 0.80 2.53
C VAL A 49 11.89 -0.49 1.87
N LYS A 50 11.37 -1.65 2.30
CA LYS A 50 11.71 -2.97 1.75
C LYS A 50 10.90 -3.30 0.50
N ALA A 51 9.61 -2.94 0.52
CA ALA A 51 8.69 -3.25 -0.56
C ALA A 51 7.51 -2.26 -0.61
N LEU A 52 6.85 -2.24 -1.76
CA LEU A 52 5.60 -1.53 -2.01
C LEU A 52 4.56 -2.51 -2.55
N ALA A 53 3.29 -2.31 -2.17
CA ALA A 53 2.15 -2.92 -2.81
C ALA A 53 1.19 -1.85 -3.31
N PHE A 54 0.83 -1.93 -4.59
CA PHE A 54 -0.35 -1.27 -5.15
C PHE A 54 -1.43 -2.32 -5.33
N ALA A 55 -2.68 -2.00 -5.05
CA ALA A 55 -3.78 -2.92 -5.25
C ALA A 55 -4.95 -2.23 -5.94
N THR A 56 -5.61 -2.98 -6.80
CA THR A 56 -6.99 -2.72 -7.21
C THR A 56 -7.89 -3.63 -6.35
N VAL A 57 -9.19 -3.66 -6.63
CA VAL A 57 -10.08 -4.64 -6.00
C VAL A 57 -9.88 -6.07 -6.52
N GLU A 58 -9.19 -6.23 -7.66
CA GLU A 58 -9.01 -7.49 -8.40
C GLU A 58 -7.59 -8.03 -8.36
N GLU A 59 -6.56 -7.18 -8.22
CA GLU A 59 -5.16 -7.58 -8.35
C GLU A 59 -4.22 -6.75 -7.48
N VAL A 60 -3.03 -7.30 -7.20
CA VAL A 60 -1.97 -6.64 -6.43
C VAL A 60 -0.67 -6.62 -7.21
N TYR A 61 0.02 -5.49 -7.17
CA TYR A 61 1.33 -5.25 -7.76
C TYR A 61 2.35 -5.04 -6.63
N HIS A 62 3.19 -6.04 -6.41
CA HIS A 62 4.26 -6.03 -5.43
C HIS A 62 5.58 -5.60 -6.07
N ILE A 63 6.27 -4.63 -5.47
CA ILE A 63 7.57 -4.14 -5.92
C ILE A 63 8.59 -4.26 -4.78
N SER A 64 9.61 -5.08 -4.97
CA SER A 64 10.68 -5.30 -3.98
C SER A 64 11.89 -4.38 -4.19
N PHE A 65 12.40 -3.83 -3.09
CA PHE A 65 13.60 -2.97 -3.03
C PHE A 65 14.78 -3.62 -2.32
N LYS A 66 14.73 -4.93 -2.01
CA LYS A 66 15.76 -5.67 -1.23
C LYS A 66 17.21 -5.53 -1.73
N ASN A 67 17.42 -5.16 -3.00
CA ASN A 67 18.75 -5.02 -3.61
C ASN A 67 19.30 -3.58 -3.57
N LEU A 68 18.63 -2.63 -2.92
CA LEU A 68 19.18 -1.29 -2.72
C LEU A 68 20.12 -1.33 -1.51
N THR A 69 21.42 -1.29 -1.76
CA THR A 69 22.40 -1.17 -0.66
C THR A 69 22.19 0.14 0.10
N PRO A 70 22.42 0.17 1.43
CA PRO A 70 22.47 1.43 2.18
C PRO A 70 23.54 2.34 1.56
N GLY A 71 23.15 3.53 1.09
CA GLY A 71 24.04 4.43 0.34
C GLY A 71 24.24 4.09 -1.14
N GLY A 72 23.57 3.03 -1.64
CA GLY A 72 23.50 2.70 -3.05
C GLY A 72 22.80 3.81 -3.85
N LYS A 73 23.03 3.83 -5.17
CA LYS A 73 22.36 4.78 -6.06
C LYS A 73 20.85 4.63 -5.88
N ARG A 74 20.20 5.73 -5.46
CA ARG A 74 18.73 5.84 -5.47
C ARG A 74 18.22 5.35 -6.83
N PRO A 75 17.08 4.65 -6.88
CA PRO A 75 16.47 4.30 -8.15
C PRO A 75 16.45 5.54 -9.03
N GLY A 76 16.93 5.41 -10.28
CA GLY A 76 16.84 6.53 -11.23
C GLY A 76 15.41 7.04 -11.27
N LYS A 77 15.22 8.35 -11.45
CA LYS A 77 13.88 8.96 -11.51
C LYS A 77 13.12 8.39 -12.72
N ASP A 78 12.35 7.33 -12.51
CA ASP A 78 11.46 6.80 -13.53
C ASP A 78 10.21 7.69 -13.58
N LEU A 79 9.97 8.29 -14.74
CA LEU A 79 8.89 9.26 -14.91
C LEU A 79 7.50 8.60 -14.77
N SER A 80 7.34 7.35 -15.20
CA SER A 80 6.06 6.64 -15.13
C SER A 80 5.71 6.32 -13.67
N PHE A 81 6.69 5.81 -12.94
CA PHE A 81 6.56 5.51 -11.52
C PHE A 81 6.37 6.77 -10.68
N PHE A 82 7.07 7.86 -11.00
CA PHE A 82 6.84 9.16 -10.39
C PHE A 82 5.41 9.68 -10.64
N ASN A 83 4.91 9.57 -11.88
CA ASN A 83 3.55 10.02 -12.21
C ASN A 83 2.49 9.19 -11.49
N LEU A 84 2.71 7.89 -11.31
CA LEU A 84 1.85 7.03 -10.51
C LEU A 84 1.84 7.47 -9.04
N LEU A 85 3.02 7.59 -8.42
CA LEU A 85 3.17 7.94 -7.01
C LEU A 85 2.67 9.36 -6.68
N SER A 86 2.80 10.31 -7.59
CA SER A 86 2.35 11.69 -7.40
C SER A 86 0.84 11.89 -7.59
N GLY A 87 0.08 10.83 -7.88
CA GLY A 87 -1.37 10.91 -8.12
C GLY A 87 -1.76 11.55 -9.46
N ARG A 88 -0.81 11.69 -10.40
CA ARG A 88 -1.09 12.24 -11.74
C ARG A 88 -1.78 11.23 -12.67
N ARG A 89 -1.72 9.94 -12.33
CA ARG A 89 -2.23 8.82 -13.12
C ARG A 89 -2.97 7.82 -12.21
N GLY A 90 -4.00 8.31 -11.54
CA GLY A 90 -4.81 7.54 -10.58
C GLY A 90 -4.75 8.10 -9.16
N LEU A 91 -5.77 7.80 -8.38
CA LEU A 91 -5.91 8.19 -6.98
C LEU A 91 -5.31 7.11 -6.08
N LEU A 92 -4.29 7.45 -5.32
CA LEU A 92 -3.74 6.55 -4.32
C LEU A 92 -4.52 6.70 -3.01
N ALA A 93 -4.91 5.59 -2.42
CA ALA A 93 -5.57 5.54 -1.11
C ALA A 93 -4.79 4.62 -0.18
N GLY A 94 -4.65 5.02 1.08
CA GLY A 94 -3.93 4.23 2.07
C GLY A 94 -4.21 4.70 3.48
N PHE A 95 -3.68 3.98 4.46
CA PHE A 95 -3.68 4.40 5.84
C PHE A 95 -2.30 4.93 6.22
N SER A 96 -2.25 6.01 7.01
CA SER A 96 -0.99 6.66 7.40
C SER A 96 -0.19 7.16 6.18
N MET A 97 -0.87 7.77 5.21
CA MET A 97 -0.25 8.25 3.96
C MET A 97 0.86 9.26 4.21
N ALA A 98 0.76 10.09 5.26
CA ALA A 98 1.83 11.00 5.65
C ALA A 98 3.13 10.24 6.02
N ARG A 99 3.00 9.13 6.77
CA ARG A 99 4.13 8.26 7.11
C ARG A 99 4.68 7.57 5.86
N ILE A 100 3.81 7.06 4.99
CA ILE A 100 4.22 6.45 3.72
C ILE A 100 5.04 7.45 2.88
N ALA A 101 4.51 8.65 2.67
CA ALA A 101 5.18 9.70 1.90
C ALA A 101 6.54 10.07 2.50
N LEU A 102 6.67 10.13 3.84
CA LEU A 102 7.93 10.43 4.52
C LEU A 102 9.00 9.36 4.23
N HIS A 103 8.67 8.08 4.44
CA HIS A 103 9.61 6.98 4.19
C HIS A 103 9.97 6.87 2.70
N MET A 104 8.99 7.00 1.82
CA MET A 104 9.20 6.97 0.37
C MET A 104 10.12 8.10 -0.12
N HIS A 105 9.93 9.31 0.41
CA HIS A 105 10.78 10.45 0.05
C HIS A 105 12.19 10.28 0.61
N ARG A 106 12.33 9.90 1.89
CA ARG A 106 13.61 9.75 2.56
C ARG A 106 14.47 8.65 1.94
N GLU A 107 13.89 7.47 1.75
CA GLU A 107 14.63 6.26 1.37
C GLU A 107 14.77 6.11 -0.16
N LEU A 108 13.72 6.44 -0.91
CA LEU A 108 13.70 6.22 -2.37
C LEU A 108 13.73 7.52 -3.19
N GLY A 109 13.57 8.69 -2.56
CA GLY A 109 13.54 9.98 -3.25
C GLY A 109 12.27 10.26 -4.04
N TYR A 110 11.21 9.47 -3.84
CA TYR A 110 9.92 9.65 -4.52
C TYR A 110 8.94 10.44 -3.65
N HIS A 111 8.26 11.41 -4.26
CA HIS A 111 7.10 12.03 -3.64
C HIS A 111 5.88 11.15 -3.86
N VAL A 112 5.11 10.93 -2.80
CA VAL A 112 3.85 10.21 -2.84
C VAL A 112 2.73 11.15 -2.45
N SER A 113 1.65 11.16 -3.24
CA SER A 113 0.42 11.89 -2.96
C SER A 113 -0.76 10.94 -3.04
N GLY A 114 -1.66 11.03 -2.07
CA GLY A 114 -2.86 10.19 -2.01
C GLY A 114 -3.73 10.54 -0.80
N ILE A 115 -4.88 9.89 -0.73
CA ILE A 115 -5.86 10.06 0.33
C ILE A 115 -5.51 9.17 1.52
N ASP A 116 -5.46 9.77 2.71
CA ASP A 116 -5.38 9.02 3.96
C ASP A 116 -6.80 8.63 4.43
N LEU A 117 -7.15 7.36 4.26
CA LEU A 117 -8.45 6.80 4.63
C LEU A 117 -8.77 6.96 6.11
N SER A 118 -7.74 7.06 6.97
CA SER A 118 -7.94 7.29 8.41
C SER A 118 -8.47 8.68 8.72
N THR A 119 -8.24 9.65 7.83
CA THR A 119 -8.67 11.04 8.04
C THR A 119 -9.86 11.43 7.20
N LEU A 120 -10.12 10.75 6.08
CA LEU A 120 -11.18 11.06 5.13
C LEU A 120 -12.58 11.19 5.76
N PHE A 121 -12.93 10.32 6.70
CA PHE A 121 -14.23 10.32 7.37
C PHE A 121 -14.14 10.70 8.86
N SER A 122 -12.95 11.04 9.35
CA SER A 122 -12.83 11.49 10.73
C SER A 122 -13.33 12.93 10.86
N LYS A 123 -14.04 13.20 11.96
CA LYS A 123 -14.44 14.56 12.33
C LYS A 123 -13.24 15.47 12.64
N SER A 124 -12.07 14.88 12.89
CA SER A 124 -10.84 15.60 13.21
C SER A 124 -9.62 14.82 12.77
N THR A 125 -8.70 15.50 12.07
CA THR A 125 -7.39 14.93 11.70
C THR A 125 -6.52 14.59 12.90
N ARG A 126 -6.82 15.12 14.10
CA ARG A 126 -6.15 14.77 15.36
C ARG A 126 -6.63 13.45 15.95
N CYS A 127 -7.75 12.91 15.47
CA CYS A 127 -8.32 11.64 15.92
C CYS A 127 -8.63 10.77 14.69
N PRO A 128 -7.62 10.32 13.93
CA PRO A 128 -7.83 9.48 12.77
C PRO A 128 -8.53 8.17 13.15
N TRP A 129 -9.31 7.61 12.23
CA TRP A 129 -9.93 6.32 12.41
C TRP A 129 -8.92 5.20 12.22
N TYR A 130 -8.98 4.20 13.10
CA TYR A 130 -8.28 2.93 12.88
C TYR A 130 -8.87 2.20 11.66
N PRO A 131 -8.06 1.37 10.97
CA PRO A 131 -8.52 0.61 9.79
C PRO A 131 -9.79 -0.22 10.06
N ALA A 132 -9.89 -0.87 11.23
CA ALA A 132 -11.08 -1.63 11.60
C ALA A 132 -12.35 -0.78 11.64
N LYS A 133 -12.26 0.44 12.18
CA LYS A 133 -13.39 1.36 12.26
C LYS A 133 -13.80 1.87 10.89
N PHE A 134 -12.83 2.12 10.00
CA PHE A 134 -13.14 2.46 8.62
C PHE A 134 -13.90 1.32 7.94
N LEU A 135 -13.38 0.10 8.02
CA LEU A 135 -13.98 -1.08 7.39
C LEU A 135 -15.37 -1.37 7.94
N SER A 136 -15.58 -1.34 9.26
CA SER A 136 -16.89 -1.61 9.86
C SER A 136 -17.96 -0.61 9.46
N MET A 137 -17.56 0.65 9.25
CA MET A 137 -18.48 1.73 8.92
C MET A 137 -18.75 1.88 7.41
N LYS A 138 -17.83 1.41 6.56
CA LYS A 138 -17.83 1.74 5.11
C LYS A 138 -17.84 0.55 4.18
N VAL A 139 -17.38 -0.62 4.64
CA VAL A 139 -17.17 -1.80 3.77
C VAL A 139 -17.99 -2.98 4.26
N ASP A 140 -17.76 -3.42 5.50
CA ASP A 140 -18.41 -4.61 6.07
C ASP A 140 -18.62 -4.43 7.57
N PRO A 141 -19.88 -4.29 8.05
CA PRO A 141 -20.17 -4.09 9.48
C PRO A 141 -19.73 -5.26 10.38
N ASP A 142 -19.57 -6.46 9.81
CA ASP A 142 -19.21 -7.68 10.55
C ASP A 142 -17.69 -7.96 10.53
N VAL A 143 -16.87 -6.95 10.22
CA VAL A 143 -15.41 -7.07 10.17
C VAL A 143 -14.81 -7.46 11.53
N ASP A 144 -13.86 -8.39 11.52
CA ASP A 144 -13.07 -8.73 12.70
C ASP A 144 -12.11 -7.58 13.03
N SER A 145 -12.57 -6.68 13.89
CA SER A 145 -11.85 -5.45 14.23
C SER A 145 -10.49 -5.71 14.87
N PHE A 146 -10.33 -6.80 15.62
CA PHE A 146 -9.07 -7.14 16.24
C PHE A 146 -8.05 -7.57 15.19
N ARG A 147 -8.44 -8.49 14.29
CA ARG A 147 -7.56 -8.98 13.22
C ARG A 147 -7.20 -7.89 12.22
N VAL A 148 -8.14 -7.00 11.89
CA VAL A 148 -7.83 -5.83 11.04
C VAL A 148 -6.78 -4.95 11.70
N ASN A 149 -6.96 -4.56 12.96
CA ASN A 149 -6.01 -3.64 13.58
C ASN A 149 -4.65 -4.31 13.79
N ASP A 150 -4.61 -5.60 14.12
CA ASP A 150 -3.38 -6.39 14.19
C ASP A 150 -2.57 -6.28 12.89
N LEU A 151 -3.25 -6.34 11.73
CA LEU A 151 -2.64 -6.23 10.40
C LEU A 151 -1.75 -4.98 10.24
N TRP A 152 -2.12 -3.86 10.87
CA TRP A 152 -1.36 -2.60 10.85
C TRP A 152 -0.38 -2.43 12.02
N CYS A 153 -0.52 -3.18 13.11
CA CYS A 153 0.31 -3.03 14.31
C CYS A 153 1.57 -3.91 14.31
N ARG A 154 1.53 -5.09 13.69
CA ARG A 154 2.63 -6.06 13.73
C ARG A 154 3.33 -6.16 12.37
N ASN A 155 4.65 -6.01 12.42
CA ASN A 155 5.54 -6.48 11.36
C ASN A 155 5.75 -7.99 11.53
N SER A 156 5.99 -8.69 10.42
CA SER A 156 6.44 -10.08 10.46
C SER A 156 7.89 -10.15 10.00
N GLU A 157 8.69 -10.97 10.67
CA GLU A 157 10.05 -11.33 10.24
C GLU A 157 10.00 -12.37 9.10
N ASP A 158 8.89 -13.10 8.97
CA ASP A 158 8.66 -14.04 7.88
C ASP A 158 8.32 -13.28 6.59
N GLU A 159 9.10 -13.51 5.53
CA GLU A 159 8.97 -12.77 4.27
C GLU A 159 7.64 -13.05 3.55
N LEU A 160 7.10 -14.26 3.68
CA LEU A 160 5.84 -14.63 3.03
C LEU A 160 4.67 -13.96 3.77
N GLU A 161 4.67 -14.02 5.10
CA GLU A 161 3.67 -13.34 5.91
C GLU A 161 3.74 -11.81 5.72
N ALA A 162 4.94 -11.23 5.67
CA ALA A 162 5.12 -9.80 5.41
C ALA A 162 4.52 -9.39 4.05
N LEU A 163 4.76 -10.19 3.00
CA LEU A 163 4.17 -9.99 1.68
C LEU A 163 2.64 -10.07 1.74
N GLU A 164 2.09 -11.13 2.34
CA GLU A 164 0.64 -11.33 2.45
C GLU A 164 -0.03 -10.17 3.19
N ARG A 165 0.53 -9.77 4.33
CA ARG A 165 0.01 -8.67 5.14
C ARG A 165 0.06 -7.35 4.37
N MET A 166 1.16 -7.04 3.69
CA MET A 166 1.29 -5.83 2.89
C MET A 166 0.31 -5.82 1.71
N CYS A 167 0.17 -6.93 0.98
CA CYS A 167 -0.80 -7.05 -0.11
C CYS A 167 -2.22 -6.85 0.40
N LEU A 168 -2.56 -7.44 1.55
CA LEU A 168 -3.88 -7.31 2.15
C LEU A 168 -4.17 -5.88 2.61
N LYS A 169 -3.19 -5.18 3.19
CA LYS A 169 -3.32 -3.74 3.54
C LYS A 169 -3.58 -2.88 2.31
N ALA A 170 -2.83 -3.11 1.22
CA ALA A 170 -3.03 -2.38 -0.03
C ALA A 170 -4.43 -2.66 -0.58
N TRP A 171 -4.83 -3.92 -0.67
CA TRP A 171 -6.15 -4.30 -1.20
C TRP A 171 -7.31 -3.76 -0.36
N ILE A 172 -7.22 -3.81 0.97
CA ILE A 172 -8.19 -3.15 1.86
C ILE A 172 -8.29 -1.64 1.55
N SER A 173 -7.17 -0.99 1.25
CA SER A 173 -7.17 0.44 0.93
C SER A 173 -7.76 0.77 -0.45
N ALA A 174 -7.94 -0.24 -1.31
CA ALA A 174 -8.56 -0.09 -2.63
C ALA A 174 -10.09 -0.32 -2.60
N LYS A 175 -10.66 -0.68 -1.45
CA LYS A 175 -12.08 -0.98 -1.25
C LYS A 175 -12.92 0.24 -0.87
#